data_AF-A0A914ZW78-F1
#
_entry.id   AF-A0A914ZW78-F1
#
_cell.length_a   1.000
_cell.length_b   1.000
_cell.length_c   1.000
_cell.angle_alpha   90.00
_cell.angle_beta   90.00
_cell.angle_gamma   90.00
#
_symmetry.space_group_name_H-M   'P 1'
#
loop_
_entity.id
_entity.type
_entity.pdbx_description
1 polymer ?
#
loop_
_entity_poly.entity_id
_entity_poly.type
_entity_poly.pdbx_seq_one_letter_code
_entity_poly.pdbx_strand_id
1 'polypeptide(L)'
;MARTKQTARKSTGGKAPRKQLATKAARKSAPSTGGVKKPHRYRPGTVALREIRRYQKSTELLIRKLPFQRLVRERWCEETSSLPSRDGCAS
;
A
#
# COMPACT_ATOMS: atom_id res chain seq x y z
N MET A 1 7.44 -45.36 -38.71
CA MET A 1 8.49 -44.31 -38.65
C MET A 1 7.81 -42.95 -38.74
N ALA A 2 7.99 -42.09 -37.73
CA ALA A 2 7.79 -40.65 -37.86
C ALA A 2 8.78 -39.98 -36.90
N ARG A 3 9.82 -39.37 -37.48
CA ARG A 3 10.95 -38.77 -36.76
C ARG A 3 10.52 -37.43 -36.16
N THR A 4 10.22 -37.40 -34.87
CA THR A 4 10.03 -36.15 -34.14
C THR A 4 11.36 -35.43 -33.99
N LYS A 5 11.52 -34.28 -34.65
CA LYS A 5 12.71 -33.44 -34.52
C LYS A 5 12.76 -32.85 -33.11
N GLN A 6 13.72 -33.32 -32.31
CA GLN A 6 14.09 -32.69 -31.05
C GLN A 6 14.64 -31.30 -31.33
N THR A 7 13.87 -30.25 -31.03
CA THR A 7 14.40 -28.89 -31.01
C THR A 7 15.08 -28.67 -29.67
N ALA A 8 16.38 -28.38 -29.67
CA ALA A 8 17.12 -28.04 -28.46
C ALA A 8 16.49 -26.80 -27.78
N ARG A 9 15.85 -27.02 -26.63
CA ARG A 9 15.53 -25.92 -25.71
C ARG A 9 16.81 -25.58 -24.95
N LYS A 10 17.22 -24.31 -24.98
CA LYS A 10 18.33 -23.81 -24.15
C LYS A 10 17.93 -23.94 -22.68
N SER A 11 18.50 -24.91 -21.98
CA SER A 11 18.49 -24.99 -20.53
C SER A 11 19.61 -24.10 -19.98
N THR A 12 19.36 -22.81 -19.83
CA THR A 12 20.22 -21.99 -18.94
C THR A 12 19.84 -22.31 -17.50
N GLY A 13 20.29 -23.47 -17.03
CA GLY A 13 20.35 -23.81 -15.62
C GLY A 13 21.56 -23.15 -14.97
N GLY A 14 21.35 -22.57 -13.79
CA GLY A 14 22.40 -22.30 -12.80
C GLY A 14 23.39 -21.19 -13.16
N LYS A 15 23.18 -20.00 -12.59
CA LYS A 15 24.21 -18.95 -12.53
C LYS A 15 25.42 -19.48 -11.74
N ALA A 16 26.60 -19.52 -12.35
CA ALA A 16 27.84 -19.91 -11.68
C ALA A 16 28.18 -18.98 -10.50
N PRO A 17 28.87 -19.46 -9.44
CA PRO A 17 29.19 -18.64 -8.27
C PRO A 17 30.26 -17.61 -8.65
N ARG A 18 29.83 -16.36 -8.90
CA ARG A 18 30.73 -15.26 -9.27
C ARG A 18 31.36 -14.69 -8.00
N LYS A 19 32.69 -14.81 -7.89
CA LYS A 19 33.53 -14.08 -6.91
C LYS A 19 33.18 -12.58 -6.92
N GLN A 20 33.07 -12.02 -5.71
CA GLN A 20 32.65 -10.65 -5.43
C GLN A 20 33.58 -9.61 -6.05
N LEU A 21 33.00 -8.74 -6.88
CA LEU A 21 33.42 -7.35 -7.05
C LEU A 21 32.15 -6.53 -7.20
N ALA A 22 32.04 -5.46 -6.41
CA ALA A 22 30.84 -4.65 -6.21
C ALA A 22 30.09 -4.36 -7.53
N THR A 23 28.87 -4.90 -7.63
CA THR A 23 27.98 -4.56 -8.74
C THR A 23 27.02 -3.48 -8.26
N LYS A 24 27.29 -2.25 -8.73
CA LYS A 24 26.35 -1.12 -8.71
C LYS A 24 24.98 -1.66 -9.16
N ALA A 25 24.00 -1.66 -8.25
CA ALA A 25 22.66 -2.13 -8.55
C ALA A 25 21.99 -1.17 -9.55
N ALA A 26 22.26 -1.37 -10.84
CA ALA A 26 21.46 -0.81 -11.91
C ALA A 26 20.07 -1.46 -11.82
N ARG A 27 19.20 -0.91 -10.97
CA ARG A 27 17.78 -1.23 -10.98
C ARG A 27 17.28 -0.90 -12.38
N LYS A 28 16.81 -1.92 -13.10
CA LYS A 28 16.28 -1.80 -14.46
C LYS A 28 15.26 -0.66 -14.52
N SER A 29 15.68 0.47 -15.05
CA SER A 29 14.83 1.61 -15.40
C SER A 29 15.43 2.30 -16.61
N ALA A 30 15.47 1.55 -17.71
CA ALA A 30 15.49 2.12 -19.05
C ALA A 30 14.62 1.21 -19.91
N PRO A 31 13.53 1.71 -20.53
CA PRO A 31 12.86 0.94 -21.56
C PRO A 31 13.84 0.81 -22.73
N SER A 32 14.32 -0.42 -22.96
CA SER A 32 14.94 -0.80 -24.23
C SER A 32 13.98 -0.38 -25.33
N THR A 33 14.43 0.49 -26.24
CA THR A 33 13.77 0.98 -27.46
C THR A 33 12.59 0.10 -27.88
N GLY A 34 11.38 0.50 -27.49
CA GLY A 34 10.15 -0.26 -27.67
C GLY A 34 9.13 0.05 -26.58
N GLY A 35 8.37 1.13 -26.77
CA GLY A 35 7.13 1.50 -26.05
C GLY A 35 7.09 1.25 -24.54
N VAL A 36 7.08 2.32 -23.73
CA VAL A 36 6.82 2.25 -22.29
C VAL A 36 5.58 1.39 -22.04
N LYS A 37 5.73 0.25 -21.35
CA LYS A 37 4.58 -0.59 -20.95
C LYS A 37 3.61 0.30 -20.19
N LYS A 38 2.36 0.36 -20.64
CA LYS A 38 1.31 1.13 -19.98
C LYS A 38 1.29 0.78 -18.49
N PRO A 39 1.17 1.77 -17.59
CA PRO A 39 1.10 1.50 -16.16
C PRO A 39 -0.07 0.55 -15.89
N HIS A 40 0.19 -0.49 -15.10
CA HIS A 40 -0.83 -1.47 -14.77
C HIS A 40 -1.90 -0.83 -13.89
N ARG A 41 -3.14 -0.78 -14.38
CA ARG A 41 -4.31 -0.33 -13.62
C ARG A 41 -5.13 -1.54 -13.19
N TYR A 42 -5.41 -1.65 -11.91
CA TYR A 42 -6.30 -2.68 -11.38
C TYR A 42 -7.74 -2.47 -11.85
N ARG A 43 -8.49 -3.57 -11.96
CA ARG A 43 -9.93 -3.52 -12.22
C ARG A 43 -10.64 -2.82 -11.05
N PRO A 44 -11.76 -2.10 -11.31
CA PRO A 44 -12.59 -1.58 -10.23
C PRO A 44 -12.97 -2.72 -9.27
N GLY A 45 -13.02 -2.43 -7.97
CA GLY A 45 -13.30 -3.42 -6.93
C GLY A 45 -12.08 -4.23 -6.44
N THR A 46 -11.03 -4.42 -7.25
CA THR A 46 -9.85 -5.20 -6.81
C THR A 46 -9.13 -4.56 -5.61
N VAL A 47 -8.98 -3.23 -5.62
CA VAL A 47 -8.34 -2.50 -4.52
C VAL A 47 -9.26 -2.46 -3.30
N ALA A 48 -10.56 -2.24 -3.49
CA ALA A 48 -11.56 -2.21 -2.43
C ALA A 48 -11.60 -3.54 -1.64
N LEU A 49 -11.65 -4.69 -2.34
CA LEU A 49 -11.64 -6.00 -1.67
C LEU A 49 -10.36 -6.25 -0.87
N ARG A 50 -9.21 -5.74 -1.36
CA ARG A 50 -7.94 -5.82 -0.63
C ARG A 50 -7.94 -4.96 0.64
N GLU A 51 -8.54 -3.77 0.58
CA GLU A 51 -8.68 -2.86 1.72
C GLU A 51 -9.64 -3.41 2.77
N ILE A 52 -10.80 -3.96 2.36
CA ILE A 52 -11.75 -4.63 3.27
C ILE A 52 -11.06 -5.76 4.04
N ARG A 53 -10.35 -6.64 3.33
CA ARG A 53 -9.61 -7.75 3.97
C ARG A 53 -8.51 -7.24 4.91
N ARG A 54 -7.86 -6.11 4.60
CA ARG A 54 -6.84 -5.50 5.47
C ARG A 54 -7.47 -5.00 6.77
N TYR A 55 -8.52 -4.17 6.68
CA TYR A 55 -9.17 -3.54 7.84
C TYR A 55 -9.99 -4.50 8.70
N GLN A 56 -10.40 -5.65 8.16
CA GLN A 56 -11.01 -6.70 8.97
C GLN A 56 -9.96 -7.54 9.71
N LYS A 57 -8.69 -7.54 9.24
CA LYS A 57 -7.60 -8.30 9.86
C LYS A 57 -6.89 -7.50 10.96
N SER A 58 -6.74 -6.19 10.79
CA SER A 58 -6.16 -5.28 11.79
C SER A 58 -7.23 -4.41 12.44
N THR A 59 -6.96 -3.90 13.64
CA THR A 59 -7.88 -3.02 14.39
C THR A 59 -7.30 -1.61 14.56
N GLU A 60 -6.52 -1.13 13.58
CA GLU A 60 -5.95 0.21 13.60
C GLU A 60 -7.03 1.29 13.45
N LEU A 61 -6.81 2.48 14.05
CA LEU A 61 -7.75 3.59 13.93
C LEU A 61 -7.81 4.09 12.48
N LEU A 62 -9.01 4.08 11.89
CA LEU A 62 -9.23 4.55 10.51
C LEU A 62 -9.16 6.09 10.42
N ILE A 63 -9.47 6.78 11.52
CA ILE A 63 -9.45 8.24 11.62
C ILE A 63 -8.19 8.66 12.40
N ARG A 64 -7.49 9.70 11.90
CA ARG A 64 -6.31 10.24 12.55
C ARG A 64 -6.67 10.84 13.93
N LYS A 65 -5.82 10.61 14.93
CA LYS A 65 -6.08 11.02 16.32
C LYS A 65 -6.24 12.53 16.51
N LEU A 66 -5.32 13.35 15.97
CA LEU A 66 -5.31 14.81 16.19
C LEU A 66 -6.57 15.54 15.67
N PRO A 67 -7.03 15.33 14.42
CA PRO A 67 -8.26 15.99 13.96
C PRO A 67 -9.50 15.50 14.71
N PHE A 68 -9.57 14.22 15.07
CA PHE A 68 -10.67 13.68 15.87
C PHE A 68 -10.71 14.30 17.28
N GLN A 69 -9.56 14.45 17.92
CA GLN A 69 -9.45 15.11 19.22
C GLN A 69 -9.91 16.57 19.20
N ARG A 70 -9.58 17.32 18.14
CA ARG A 70 -10.04 18.70 17.97
C ARG A 70 -11.57 18.76 17.84
N LEU A 71 -12.15 17.89 17.01
CA LEU A 71 -13.59 17.79 16.81
C LEU A 71 -14.34 17.44 18.12
N VAL A 72 -13.80 16.50 18.90
CA VAL A 72 -14.37 16.15 20.20
C VAL A 72 -14.36 17.37 21.12
N ARG A 73 -13.25 18.10 21.21
CA ARG A 73 -13.20 19.33 22.03
C ARG A 73 -14.19 20.39 21.58
N GLU A 74 -14.36 20.57 20.27
CA GLU A 74 -15.30 21.52 19.69
C GLU A 74 -16.74 21.18 20.06
N ARG A 75 -17.21 19.96 19.79
CA ARG A 75 -18.59 19.53 20.09
C ARG A 75 -18.91 19.52 21.58
N TRP A 76 -17.96 19.09 22.40
CA TRP A 76 -18.13 19.12 23.86
C TRP A 76 -18.20 20.56 24.38
N CYS A 77 -17.39 21.48 23.86
CA CYS A 77 -17.47 22.90 24.24
C CYS A 77 -18.81 23.52 23.81
N GLU A 78 -19.27 23.24 22.58
CA GLU A 78 -20.55 23.67 22.04
C GLU A 78 -21.72 23.20 22.92
N GLU A 79 -21.76 21.93 23.28
CA GLU A 79 -22.79 21.36 24.16
C GLU A 79 -22.75 21.98 25.56
N THR A 80 -21.57 22.18 26.14
CA THR A 80 -21.43 22.86 27.45
C THR A 80 -21.76 24.35 27.43
N SER A 81 -21.62 25.02 26.28
CA SER A 81 -21.98 26.45 26.11
C SER A 81 -23.48 26.67 25.92
N SER A 82 -24.21 25.62 25.53
CA SER A 82 -25.66 25.63 25.33
C SER A 82 -26.46 25.26 26.58
N LEU A 83 -25.80 24.71 27.60
CA LEU A 83 -26.39 24.48 28.92
C LEU A 83 -26.31 25.80 29.71
N PRO A 84 -27.43 26.32 30.25
CA PRO A 84 -27.39 27.54 31.04
C PRO A 84 -26.44 27.33 32.22
N SER A 85 -25.52 28.28 32.38
CA SER A 85 -24.57 28.35 33.49
C SER A 85 -25.23 27.87 34.77
N ARG A 86 -24.81 26.71 35.26
CA ARG A 86 -24.94 26.40 36.67
C ARG A 86 -23.91 27.27 37.38
N ASP A 87 -24.27 28.55 37.57
CA ASP A 87 -23.71 29.37 38.62
C ASP A 87 -23.90 28.59 39.92
N GLY A 88 -22.81 28.10 40.51
CA GLY A 88 -22.92 27.25 41.70
C GLY A 88 -21.61 26.67 42.19
N CYS A 89 -20.97 27.43 43.07
CA CYS A 89 -19.99 26.99 44.07
C CYS A 89 -18.64 26.46 43.56
N ALA A 90 -17.69 27.39 43.44
CA ALA A 90 -16.35 27.18 43.98
C ALA A 90 -16.06 28.34 44.94
N SER A 91 -16.33 28.11 46.22
CA SER A 91 -15.70 28.81 47.35
C SER A 91 -14.61 27.93 47.89
#